data_AF-A0A937W2R1-F1
#
_entry.id   AF-A0A937W2R1-F1
#
_cell.length_a   1.000
_cell.length_b   1.000
_cell.length_c   1.000
_cell.angle_alpha   90.00
_cell.angle_beta   90.00
_cell.angle_gamma   90.00
#
_symmetry.space_group_name_H-M   'P 1'
#
loop_
_entity.id
_entity.type
_entity.pdbx_description
1 polymer ?
#
loop_
_entity_poly.entity_id
_entity_poly.type
_entity_poly.pdbx_seq_one_letter_code
_entity_poly.pdbx_strand_id
1 'polypeptide(L)'
;MAVDIADIVQLVEAQNQWRGQQTINLIASENPQSPAVRALQNSDFMARYAEGHPNRGDEVRRYYQGTRYIDQIETMARAELLALTRCRQADVRPISGNAANTAIALGYLRGGDAVIVNSTPAGGHISHNTIGVFGRRIQTRGLSLSLDAPKHIPLHYFPLSADLYHIDVQQSLDLIDQVKPRLIVLGKSLILFPEPVRELAELCSERHIPILYDAAHVFGLIVGGQFQDPWREGATWVTASTHKTFPGPQRGVIVSDLDAEAERTYWPSADRGVFPGSSSNHHLHTLPALLVAIR
;
A
#
# COMPACT_ATOMS: atom_id res chain seq x y z
N MET A 1 -24.07 -22.12 22.94
CA MET A 1 -22.99 -22.68 23.78
C MET A 1 -21.95 -21.58 23.93
N ALA A 2 -21.47 -21.32 25.14
CA ALA A 2 -20.37 -20.37 25.33
C ALA A 2 -19.08 -20.96 24.74
N VAL A 3 -18.22 -20.10 24.20
CA VAL A 3 -16.90 -20.50 23.67
C VAL A 3 -15.97 -20.77 24.87
N ASP A 4 -15.32 -21.93 24.90
CA ASP A 4 -14.24 -22.22 25.86
C ASP A 4 -12.92 -21.62 25.35
N ILE A 5 -12.20 -20.90 26.22
CA ILE A 5 -10.90 -20.30 25.88
C ILE A 5 -9.87 -21.38 25.58
N ALA A 6 -9.95 -22.54 26.24
CA ALA A 6 -9.04 -23.66 25.99
C ALA A 6 -9.15 -24.16 24.55
N ASP A 7 -10.36 -24.20 23.98
CA ASP A 7 -10.58 -24.59 22.58
C ASP A 7 -9.86 -23.63 21.62
N ILE A 8 -9.89 -22.32 21.91
CA ILE A 8 -9.21 -21.31 21.08
C ILE A 8 -7.70 -21.48 21.12
N VAL A 9 -7.12 -21.71 22.31
CA VAL A 9 -5.68 -21.95 22.46
C VAL A 9 -5.26 -23.19 21.67
N GLN A 10 -6.01 -24.28 21.79
CA GLN A 10 -5.75 -25.52 21.06
C GLN A 10 -5.85 -25.33 19.54
N LEU A 11 -6.84 -24.58 19.05
CA LEU A 11 -6.97 -24.27 17.63
C LEU A 11 -5.80 -23.44 17.10
N VAL A 12 -5.32 -22.46 17.86
CA VAL A 12 -4.15 -21.65 17.48
C VAL A 12 -2.88 -22.50 17.42
N GLU A 13 -2.66 -23.38 18.40
CA GLU A 13 -1.54 -24.31 18.41
C GLU A 13 -1.60 -25.29 17.24
N ALA A 14 -2.77 -25.88 16.98
CA ALA A 14 -3.00 -26.78 15.85
C ALA A 14 -2.73 -26.09 14.51
N GLN A 15 -3.22 -24.87 14.31
CA GLN A 15 -2.95 -24.06 13.11
C GLN A 15 -1.45 -23.81 12.91
N ASN A 16 -0.74 -23.45 13.98
CA ASN A 16 0.70 -23.19 13.94
C ASN A 16 1.50 -24.44 13.54
N GLN A 17 1.14 -25.61 14.06
CA GLN A 17 1.78 -26.87 13.69
C GLN A 17 1.43 -27.27 12.24
N TRP A 18 0.15 -27.24 11.90
CA TRP A 18 -0.33 -27.68 10.59
C TRP A 18 0.28 -26.85 9.45
N ARG A 19 0.16 -25.52 9.53
CA ARG A 19 0.65 -24.61 8.48
C ARG A 19 2.17 -24.40 8.53
N GLY A 20 2.75 -24.43 9.73
CA GLY A 20 4.15 -24.12 9.95
C GLY A 20 5.11 -25.30 9.75
N GLN A 21 4.64 -26.54 9.91
CA GLN A 21 5.51 -27.73 9.91
C GLN A 21 4.99 -28.89 9.05
N GLN A 22 3.68 -28.98 8.81
CA GLN A 22 3.06 -30.16 8.20
C GLN A 22 2.51 -29.92 6.78
N THR A 23 2.61 -28.68 6.28
CA THR A 23 2.02 -28.28 4.99
C THR A 23 3.09 -27.70 4.05
N ILE A 24 3.02 -28.07 2.77
CA ILE A 24 3.73 -27.37 1.70
C ILE A 24 2.85 -26.19 1.27
N ASN A 25 3.29 -24.97 1.58
CA ASN A 25 2.53 -23.76 1.33
C ASN A 25 2.83 -23.21 -0.09
N LEU A 26 1.85 -23.31 -1.00
CA LEU A 26 2.00 -22.91 -2.41
C LEU A 26 1.21 -21.64 -2.78
N ILE A 27 0.61 -20.95 -1.82
CA ILE A 27 -0.13 -19.71 -2.06
C ILE A 27 0.89 -18.57 -2.20
N ALA A 28 0.93 -17.93 -3.37
CA ALA A 28 1.94 -16.90 -3.70
C ALA A 28 1.91 -15.66 -2.79
N SER A 29 0.80 -15.40 -2.09
CA SER A 29 0.67 -14.28 -1.15
C SER A 29 1.05 -14.60 0.30
N GLU A 30 1.44 -15.84 0.59
CA GLU A 30 1.82 -16.25 1.94
C GLU A 30 3.33 -16.42 2.05
N ASN A 31 3.88 -16.13 3.24
CA ASN A 31 5.29 -16.31 3.51
C ASN A 31 5.51 -16.53 5.02
N PRO A 32 6.36 -17.48 5.45
CA PRO A 32 6.78 -17.58 6.84
C PRO A 32 7.58 -16.36 7.30
N GLN A 33 7.29 -15.90 8.52
CA GLN A 33 8.08 -14.86 9.19
C GLN A 33 9.25 -15.49 9.96
N SER A 34 10.35 -14.75 10.07
CA SER A 34 11.45 -15.14 10.95
C SER A 34 11.00 -15.17 12.42
N PRO A 35 11.62 -16.01 13.28
CA PRO A 35 11.33 -16.01 14.72
C PRO A 35 11.48 -14.62 15.37
N ALA A 36 12.43 -13.82 14.91
CA ALA A 36 12.66 -12.45 15.41
C ALA A 36 11.48 -11.52 15.10
N VAL A 37 10.94 -11.57 13.87
CA VAL A 37 9.75 -10.79 13.49
C VAL A 37 8.52 -11.23 14.29
N ARG A 38 8.36 -12.54 14.50
CA ARG A 38 7.22 -13.09 15.27
C ARG A 38 7.26 -12.66 16.75
N ALA A 39 8.43 -12.70 17.38
CA ALA A 39 8.58 -12.43 18.81
C ALA A 39 8.16 -11.01 19.23
N LEU A 40 8.25 -10.03 18.33
CA LEU A 40 7.97 -8.62 18.66
C LEU A 40 6.51 -8.20 18.47
N GLN A 41 5.69 -9.00 17.79
CA GLN A 41 4.30 -8.64 17.50
C GLN A 41 3.39 -8.74 18.73
N ASN A 42 3.74 -9.57 19.72
CA ASN A 42 3.02 -9.67 20.98
C ASN A 42 3.68 -8.81 22.05
N SER A 43 3.30 -7.53 22.13
CA SER A 43 3.85 -6.58 23.10
C SER A 43 2.80 -5.55 23.55
N ASP A 44 3.11 -4.83 24.65
CA ASP A 44 2.24 -3.79 25.23
C ASP A 44 1.83 -2.69 24.24
N PHE A 45 2.59 -2.51 23.14
CA PHE A 45 2.25 -1.61 22.04
C PHE A 45 0.83 -1.85 21.48
N MET A 46 0.26 -3.05 21.64
CA MET A 46 -1.09 -3.37 21.16
C MET A 46 -2.19 -2.57 21.86
N ALA A 47 -1.92 -2.08 23.08
CA ALA A 47 -2.87 -1.34 23.91
C ALA A 47 -2.56 0.17 23.96
N ARG A 48 -1.70 0.68 23.06
CA ARG A 48 -1.25 2.07 23.04
C ARG A 48 -1.83 2.85 21.86
N TYR A 49 -1.81 4.17 22.00
CA TYR A 49 -2.38 5.12 21.05
C TYR A 49 -1.35 6.20 20.72
N ALA A 50 -1.18 6.50 19.43
CA ALA A 50 -0.22 7.50 18.96
C ALA A 50 -0.71 8.16 17.66
N GLU A 51 -1.82 8.89 17.74
CA GLU A 51 -2.33 9.68 16.60
C GLU A 51 -1.36 10.81 16.23
N GLY A 52 -1.29 11.13 14.95
CA GLY A 52 -0.42 12.17 14.39
C GLY A 52 0.90 11.63 13.87
N HIS A 53 1.97 12.39 14.09
CA HIS A 53 3.31 12.09 13.60
C HIS A 53 4.30 12.06 14.77
N PRO A 54 5.45 11.36 14.62
CA PRO A 54 6.49 11.36 15.65
C PRO A 54 6.89 12.79 16.05
N ASN A 55 7.01 13.03 17.36
CA ASN A 55 7.50 14.30 17.89
C ASN A 55 8.93 14.58 17.40
N ARG A 56 9.30 15.85 17.23
CA ARG A 56 10.62 16.26 16.72
C ARG A 56 11.26 17.30 17.62
N GLY A 57 12.28 16.91 18.38
CA GLY A 57 12.83 17.78 19.43
C GLY A 57 11.72 18.18 20.39
N ASP A 58 11.50 19.48 20.57
CA ASP A 58 10.44 20.02 21.42
C ASP A 58 9.10 20.21 20.67
N GLU A 59 9.04 19.91 19.37
CA GLU A 59 7.81 19.99 18.57
C GLU A 59 6.87 18.81 18.87
N VAL A 60 5.75 19.11 19.54
CA VAL A 60 4.67 18.16 19.81
C VAL A 60 3.79 17.99 18.58
N ARG A 61 3.81 16.78 18.01
CA ARG A 61 3.07 16.40 16.79
C ARG A 61 2.14 15.20 16.99
N ARG A 62 2.18 14.60 18.18
CA ARG A 62 1.22 13.61 18.62
C ARG A 62 0.06 14.27 19.35
N TYR A 63 -1.14 13.71 19.17
CA TYR A 63 -2.32 14.12 19.96
C TYR A 63 -2.34 13.50 21.36
N TYR A 64 -1.60 12.39 21.55
CA TYR A 64 -1.50 11.66 22.81
C TYR A 64 -0.09 11.81 23.39
N GLN A 65 0.00 11.76 24.73
CA GLN A 65 1.26 11.76 25.46
C GLN A 65 1.78 10.33 25.69
N GLY A 66 3.02 10.21 26.18
CA GLY A 66 3.62 8.91 26.50
C GLY A 66 4.12 8.12 25.28
N THR A 67 4.34 8.78 24.15
CA THR A 67 4.69 8.13 22.87
C THR A 67 6.19 7.93 22.66
N ARG A 68 7.05 8.21 23.65
CA ARG A 68 8.52 8.25 23.50
C ARG A 68 9.09 7.08 22.68
N TYR A 69 8.78 5.85 23.07
CA TYR A 69 9.32 4.66 22.39
C TYR A 69 8.60 4.35 21.06
N ILE A 70 7.32 4.72 20.94
CA ILE A 70 6.57 4.60 19.69
C ILE A 70 7.17 5.54 18.64
N ASP A 71 7.48 6.77 19.01
CA ASP A 71 8.10 7.77 18.14
C ASP A 71 9.49 7.35 17.68
N GLN A 72 10.29 6.77 18.58
CA GLN A 72 11.59 6.20 18.24
C GLN A 72 11.46 5.08 17.20
N ILE A 73 10.58 4.10 17.44
CA ILE A 73 10.40 2.96 16.53
C ILE A 73 9.82 3.40 15.19
N GLU A 74 8.81 4.26 15.17
CA GLU A 74 8.21 4.75 13.92
C GLU A 74 9.22 5.56 13.09
N THR A 75 10.04 6.39 13.75
CA THR A 75 11.12 7.16 13.11
C THR A 75 12.18 6.23 12.52
N MET A 76 12.63 5.22 13.29
CA MET A 76 13.59 4.23 12.81
C MET A 76 13.03 3.40 11.65
N ALA A 77 11.81 2.89 11.76
CA ALA A 77 11.16 2.11 10.72
C ALA A 77 11.06 2.90 9.40
N ARG A 78 10.67 4.18 9.49
CA ARG A 78 10.66 5.07 8.32
C ARG A 78 12.06 5.28 7.75
N ALA A 79 13.06 5.55 8.59
CA ALA A 79 14.43 5.80 8.14
C ALA A 79 15.06 4.57 7.48
N GLU A 80 14.93 3.39 8.08
CA GLU A 80 15.43 2.14 7.51
C GLU A 80 14.70 1.77 6.22
N LEU A 81 13.38 2.01 6.14
CA LEU A 81 12.64 1.78 4.90
C LEU A 81 13.13 2.68 3.77
N LEU A 82 13.40 3.96 4.05
CA LEU A 82 13.99 4.89 3.08
C LEU A 82 15.39 4.44 2.64
N ALA A 83 16.21 3.96 3.57
CA ALA A 83 17.54 3.45 3.27
C ALA A 83 17.49 2.18 2.39
N LEU A 84 16.60 1.23 2.73
CA LEU A 84 16.40 0.00 1.97
C LEU A 84 15.92 0.28 0.54
N THR A 85 14.95 1.19 0.38
CA THR A 85 14.34 1.53 -0.91
C THR A 85 15.14 2.56 -1.70
N ARG A 86 16.12 3.23 -1.08
CA ARG A 86 16.88 4.36 -1.67
C ARG A 86 15.97 5.46 -2.20
N CYS A 87 14.89 5.73 -1.46
CA CYS A 87 13.85 6.71 -1.79
C CYS A 87 13.88 7.88 -0.79
N ARG A 88 13.12 8.95 -1.10
CA ARG A 88 13.08 10.19 -0.31
C ARG A 88 11.89 10.29 0.64
N GLN A 89 10.75 9.69 0.29
CA GLN A 89 9.53 9.73 1.11
C GLN A 89 8.99 8.34 1.42
N ALA A 90 8.56 8.14 2.66
CA ALA A 90 7.99 6.89 3.13
C ALA A 90 7.00 7.12 4.27
N ASP A 91 5.96 6.30 4.31
CA ASP A 91 4.97 6.19 5.37
C ASP A 91 4.77 4.72 5.76
N VAL A 92 4.95 4.43 7.05
CA VAL A 92 4.87 3.07 7.65
C VAL A 92 3.62 2.84 8.49
N ARG A 93 2.73 3.84 8.56
CA ARG A 93 1.51 3.80 9.35
C ARG A 93 0.36 2.98 8.72
N PRO A 94 0.25 2.75 7.39
CA PRO A 94 -0.84 1.92 6.87
C PRO A 94 -0.85 0.51 7.49
N ILE A 95 -2.01 0.08 7.96
CA ILE A 95 -2.17 -1.22 8.65
C ILE A 95 -2.30 -2.42 7.68
N SER A 96 -2.45 -2.16 6.39
CA SER A 96 -2.47 -3.17 5.32
C SER A 96 -2.16 -2.53 3.96
N GLY A 97 -1.83 -3.34 2.96
CA GLY A 97 -1.69 -2.85 1.58
C GLY A 97 -2.97 -2.18 1.05
N ASN A 98 -4.14 -2.72 1.41
CA ASN A 98 -5.42 -2.09 1.08
C ASN A 98 -5.56 -0.72 1.76
N ALA A 99 -5.14 -0.57 3.03
CA ALA A 99 -5.16 0.73 3.71
C ALA A 99 -4.20 1.74 3.05
N ALA A 100 -3.06 1.29 2.54
CA ALA A 100 -2.13 2.15 1.78
C ALA A 100 -2.78 2.64 0.47
N ASN A 101 -3.45 1.77 -0.28
CA ASN A 101 -4.24 2.15 -1.45
C ASN A 101 -5.37 3.13 -1.07
N THR A 102 -6.10 2.85 0.02
CA THR A 102 -7.18 3.73 0.51
C THR A 102 -6.66 5.12 0.85
N ALA A 103 -5.48 5.23 1.44
CA ALA A 103 -4.86 6.50 1.75
C ALA A 103 -4.60 7.34 0.50
N ILE A 104 -3.94 6.77 -0.53
CA ILE A 104 -3.73 7.48 -1.80
C ILE A 104 -5.06 7.90 -2.41
N ALA A 105 -6.00 6.97 -2.45
CA ALA A 105 -7.28 7.18 -3.08
C ALA A 105 -8.06 8.33 -2.38
N LEU A 106 -8.23 8.30 -1.06
CA LEU A 106 -8.84 9.39 -0.26
C LEU A 106 -8.09 10.72 -0.37
N GLY A 107 -6.76 10.68 -0.36
CA GLY A 107 -5.93 11.86 -0.42
C GLY A 107 -5.96 12.58 -1.77
N TYR A 108 -6.09 11.81 -2.85
CA TYR A 108 -5.85 12.30 -4.21
C TYR A 108 -7.12 12.36 -5.08
N LEU A 109 -7.95 11.30 -5.08
CA LEU A 109 -9.10 11.18 -5.97
C LEU A 109 -10.34 11.92 -5.46
N ARG A 110 -11.21 12.31 -6.37
CA ARG A 110 -12.50 12.95 -6.14
C ARG A 110 -13.59 12.26 -6.96
N GLY A 111 -14.85 12.45 -6.58
CA GLY A 111 -15.97 11.93 -7.36
C GLY A 111 -15.97 12.47 -8.80
N GLY A 112 -16.00 11.55 -9.77
CA GLY A 112 -15.96 11.86 -11.20
C GLY A 112 -14.57 11.80 -11.84
N ASP A 113 -13.50 11.71 -11.05
CA ASP A 113 -12.16 11.42 -11.59
C ASP A 113 -12.15 10.02 -12.21
N ALA A 114 -11.57 9.87 -13.41
CA ALA A 114 -11.38 8.58 -14.05
C ALA A 114 -10.06 7.92 -13.59
N VAL A 115 -10.04 6.59 -13.53
CA VAL A 115 -8.85 5.82 -13.14
C VAL A 115 -8.69 4.63 -14.09
N ILE A 116 -7.46 4.36 -14.54
CA ILE A 116 -7.13 3.16 -15.32
C ILE A 116 -6.44 2.15 -14.42
N VAL A 117 -6.88 0.90 -14.44
CA VAL A 117 -6.36 -0.19 -13.58
C VAL A 117 -6.22 -1.51 -14.34
N ASN A 118 -5.53 -2.49 -13.76
CA ASN A 118 -5.63 -3.87 -14.22
C ASN A 118 -6.99 -4.49 -13.83
N SER A 119 -7.66 -5.15 -14.76
CA SER A 119 -8.91 -5.87 -14.46
C SER A 119 -8.63 -7.13 -13.65
N THR A 120 -9.59 -7.60 -12.85
CA THR A 120 -9.43 -8.86 -12.08
C THR A 120 -9.16 -10.08 -12.98
N PRO A 121 -9.84 -10.27 -14.13
CA PRO A 121 -9.49 -11.33 -15.07
C PRO A 121 -8.06 -11.24 -15.63
N ALA A 122 -7.53 -10.03 -15.76
CA ALA A 122 -6.14 -9.76 -16.14
C ALA A 122 -5.12 -9.90 -14.99
N GLY A 123 -5.55 -10.42 -13.83
CA GLY A 123 -4.71 -10.57 -12.65
C GLY A 123 -4.71 -9.39 -11.68
N GLY A 124 -5.46 -8.32 -11.97
CA GLY A 124 -5.62 -7.16 -11.09
C GLY A 124 -6.20 -7.51 -9.71
N HIS A 125 -5.93 -6.68 -8.70
CA HIS A 125 -6.39 -6.93 -7.33
C HIS A 125 -7.82 -6.43 -7.09
N ILE A 126 -8.55 -7.08 -6.17
CA ILE A 126 -9.95 -6.72 -5.88
C ILE A 126 -10.08 -5.28 -5.35
N SER A 127 -9.04 -4.74 -4.69
CA SER A 127 -9.05 -3.33 -4.25
C SER A 127 -8.99 -2.35 -5.41
N HIS A 128 -8.66 -2.78 -6.63
CA HIS A 128 -8.61 -1.91 -7.80
C HIS A 128 -9.93 -1.86 -8.56
N ASN A 129 -10.85 -2.78 -8.30
CA ASN A 129 -12.08 -2.91 -9.08
C ASN A 129 -13.20 -1.96 -8.62
N THR A 130 -14.36 -2.06 -9.28
CA THR A 130 -15.58 -1.26 -9.04
C THR A 130 -16.10 -1.32 -7.61
N ILE A 131 -15.94 -2.44 -6.93
CA ILE A 131 -16.31 -2.62 -5.52
C ILE A 131 -15.10 -2.50 -4.59
N GLY A 132 -13.93 -2.17 -5.13
CA GLY A 132 -12.67 -2.01 -4.41
C GLY A 132 -12.47 -0.58 -3.94
N VAL A 133 -11.26 -0.29 -3.47
CA VAL A 133 -10.86 1.05 -3.03
C VAL A 133 -11.00 2.07 -4.15
N PHE A 134 -10.47 1.77 -5.34
CA PHE A 134 -10.42 2.74 -6.45
C PHE A 134 -11.77 2.88 -7.17
N GLY A 135 -12.64 1.86 -7.13
CA GLY A 135 -13.98 1.94 -7.70
C GLY A 135 -15.08 2.41 -6.75
N ARG A 136 -14.92 2.19 -5.43
CA ARG A 136 -15.86 2.73 -4.44
C ARG A 136 -15.68 4.23 -4.30
N ARG A 137 -16.82 4.89 -4.07
CA ARG A 137 -16.95 6.33 -3.83
C ARG A 137 -15.89 6.86 -2.87
N ILE A 138 -15.04 7.75 -3.38
CA ILE A 138 -14.05 8.50 -2.60
C ILE A 138 -14.52 9.95 -2.50
N GLN A 139 -14.52 10.45 -1.28
CA GLN A 139 -15.20 11.67 -0.83
C GLN A 139 -14.81 12.93 -1.62
N THR A 140 -15.76 13.87 -1.75
CA THR A 140 -15.47 15.27 -2.08
C THR A 140 -15.25 16.03 -0.77
N ARG A 141 -14.11 16.72 -0.61
CA ARG A 141 -13.87 17.60 0.55
C ARG A 141 -14.99 18.66 0.66
N GLY A 142 -15.64 18.73 1.83
CA GLY A 142 -16.55 19.84 2.19
C GLY A 142 -17.99 19.76 1.65
N LEU A 143 -18.45 18.64 1.09
CA LEU A 143 -19.85 18.47 0.66
C LEU A 143 -20.56 17.39 1.48
N SER A 144 -21.72 17.75 2.05
CA SER A 144 -22.62 16.81 2.74
C SER A 144 -23.14 15.75 1.77
N LEU A 145 -23.26 14.52 2.26
CA LEU A 145 -23.79 13.37 1.52
C LEU A 145 -25.30 13.57 1.27
N SER A 146 -25.69 14.12 0.12
CA SER A 146 -27.06 13.90 -0.36
C SER A 146 -27.16 12.50 -0.98
N LEU A 147 -28.23 11.78 -0.64
CA LEU A 147 -28.52 10.43 -1.11
C LEU A 147 -28.78 10.37 -2.63
N ASP A 148 -29.05 11.52 -3.25
CA ASP A 148 -29.54 11.62 -4.63
C ASP A 148 -28.45 11.96 -5.67
N ALA A 149 -27.16 11.95 -5.29
CA ALA A 149 -26.06 12.30 -6.19
C ALA A 149 -25.49 11.06 -6.94
N PRO A 150 -25.63 10.96 -8.28
CA PRO A 150 -25.10 9.82 -9.05
C PRO A 150 -23.61 10.03 -9.36
N LYS A 151 -22.66 9.40 -8.66
CA LYS A 151 -21.21 9.63 -8.92
C LYS A 151 -20.31 8.42 -8.63
N HIS A 152 -20.15 7.54 -9.60
CA HIS A 152 -19.11 6.50 -9.63
C HIS A 152 -17.77 7.09 -10.12
N ILE A 153 -16.63 6.55 -9.67
CA ILE A 153 -15.34 6.75 -10.34
C ILE A 153 -15.39 5.95 -11.66
N PRO A 154 -15.26 6.59 -12.84
CA PRO A 154 -15.13 5.85 -14.09
C PRO A 154 -13.85 5.01 -14.05
N LEU A 155 -14.01 3.70 -13.88
CA LEU A 155 -12.90 2.75 -13.98
C LEU A 155 -12.78 2.26 -15.41
N HIS A 156 -11.56 2.37 -15.92
CA HIS A 156 -11.14 1.84 -17.21
C HIS A 156 -10.07 0.77 -16.97
N TYR A 157 -9.91 -0.13 -17.92
CA TYR A 157 -8.99 -1.25 -17.78
C TYR A 157 -7.90 -1.19 -18.84
N PHE A 158 -6.67 -1.50 -18.43
CA PHE A 158 -5.58 -1.65 -19.39
C PHE A 158 -5.90 -2.76 -20.40
N PRO A 159 -5.73 -2.48 -21.71
CA PRO A 159 -5.79 -3.50 -22.75
C PRO A 159 -4.64 -4.49 -22.57
N LEU A 160 -4.88 -5.75 -22.95
CA LEU A 160 -3.88 -6.80 -22.90
C LEU A 160 -3.31 -7.08 -24.28
N SER A 161 -2.06 -7.50 -24.30
CA SER A 161 -1.43 -8.09 -25.48
C SER A 161 -2.13 -9.41 -25.86
N ALA A 162 -1.86 -9.92 -27.06
CA ALA A 162 -2.43 -11.18 -27.54
C ALA A 162 -2.12 -12.38 -26.62
N ASP A 163 -1.04 -12.33 -25.83
CA ASP A 163 -0.68 -13.38 -24.88
C ASP A 163 -1.45 -13.33 -23.56
N LEU A 164 -2.25 -12.28 -23.33
CA LEU A 164 -3.04 -12.03 -22.12
C LEU A 164 -2.23 -11.85 -20.82
N TYR A 165 -0.90 -11.89 -20.88
CA TYR A 165 -0.02 -11.73 -19.71
C TYR A 165 0.54 -10.31 -19.60
N HIS A 166 0.77 -9.66 -20.73
CA HIS A 166 1.28 -8.30 -20.80
C HIS A 166 0.17 -7.29 -21.07
N ILE A 167 0.35 -6.07 -20.54
CA ILE A 167 -0.42 -4.91 -20.97
C ILE A 167 0.01 -4.53 -22.39
N ASP A 168 -0.94 -4.24 -23.27
CA ASP A 168 -0.64 -3.67 -24.59
C ASP A 168 -0.29 -2.19 -24.42
N VAL A 169 1.00 -1.86 -24.57
CA VAL A 169 1.52 -0.52 -24.34
C VAL A 169 0.89 0.50 -25.29
N GLN A 170 0.82 0.20 -26.59
CA GLN A 170 0.33 1.17 -27.58
C GLN A 170 -1.15 1.48 -27.35
N GLN A 171 -1.99 0.45 -27.18
CA GLN A 171 -3.41 0.66 -26.89
C GLN A 171 -3.62 1.34 -25.53
N SER A 172 -2.70 1.15 -24.57
CA SER A 172 -2.75 1.84 -23.27
C SER A 172 -2.45 3.32 -23.40
N LEU A 173 -1.49 3.72 -24.23
CA LEU A 173 -1.20 5.13 -24.52
C LEU A 173 -2.43 5.80 -25.15
N ASP A 174 -3.05 5.16 -26.15
CA ASP A 174 -4.27 5.66 -26.80
C ASP A 174 -5.42 5.81 -25.78
N LEU A 175 -5.60 4.82 -24.89
CA LEU A 175 -6.59 4.86 -23.82
C LEU A 175 -6.32 6.02 -22.84
N ILE A 176 -5.06 6.25 -22.45
CA ILE A 176 -4.68 7.34 -21.54
C ILE A 176 -5.02 8.70 -22.17
N ASP A 177 -4.72 8.92 -23.44
CA ASP A 177 -5.05 10.18 -24.13
C ASP A 177 -6.57 10.38 -24.33
N GLN A 178 -7.31 9.29 -24.56
CA GLN A 178 -8.77 9.34 -24.69
C GLN A 178 -9.46 9.62 -23.37
N VAL A 179 -9.10 8.89 -22.31
CA VAL A 179 -9.78 8.92 -21.00
C VAL A 179 -9.30 10.09 -20.14
N LYS A 180 -8.02 10.47 -20.26
CA LYS A 180 -7.35 11.49 -19.44
C LYS A 180 -7.56 11.21 -17.94
N PRO A 181 -7.16 10.03 -17.46
CA PRO A 181 -7.42 9.63 -16.09
C PRO A 181 -6.73 10.55 -15.09
N ARG A 182 -7.32 10.68 -13.90
CA ARG A 182 -6.67 11.34 -12.77
C ARG A 182 -5.49 10.52 -12.24
N LEU A 183 -5.58 9.20 -12.30
CA LEU A 183 -4.60 8.26 -11.76
C LEU A 183 -4.56 7.01 -12.62
N ILE A 184 -3.38 6.44 -12.82
CA ILE A 184 -3.26 5.05 -13.27
C ILE A 184 -2.70 4.17 -12.16
N VAL A 185 -3.20 2.94 -12.06
CA VAL A 185 -2.75 1.94 -11.08
C VAL A 185 -2.19 0.74 -11.80
N LEU A 186 -0.86 0.57 -11.70
CA LEU A 186 -0.14 -0.61 -12.17
C LEU A 186 0.09 -1.55 -10.99
N GLY A 187 0.06 -2.86 -11.24
CA GLY A 187 0.18 -3.88 -10.20
C GLY A 187 -0.95 -4.90 -10.25
N LYS A 188 -0.60 -6.15 -9.92
CA LYS A 188 -1.45 -7.33 -10.04
C LYS A 188 -1.28 -8.24 -8.84
N SER A 189 -2.31 -9.04 -8.55
CA SER A 189 -2.22 -10.20 -7.65
C SER A 189 -1.55 -11.38 -8.35
N LEU A 190 -1.81 -11.51 -9.65
CA LEU A 190 -1.20 -12.51 -10.52
C LEU A 190 -0.19 -11.80 -11.42
N ILE A 191 1.07 -11.76 -10.98
CA ILE A 191 2.16 -11.08 -11.66
C ILE A 191 3.21 -12.10 -12.09
N LEU A 192 3.28 -12.35 -13.40
CA LEU A 192 4.28 -13.22 -14.01
C LEU A 192 5.45 -12.41 -14.57
N PHE A 193 5.17 -11.20 -15.04
CA PHE A 193 6.13 -10.31 -15.71
C PHE A 193 5.99 -8.88 -15.17
N PRO A 194 7.06 -8.06 -15.30
CA PRO A 194 7.01 -6.63 -14.98
C PRO A 194 5.87 -5.88 -15.69
N GLU A 195 5.35 -4.84 -15.02
CA GLU A 195 4.40 -3.90 -15.62
C GLU A 195 5.16 -2.81 -16.41
N PRO A 196 4.60 -2.26 -17.50
CA PRO A 196 5.29 -1.33 -18.41
C PRO A 196 5.33 0.10 -17.85
N VAL A 197 5.92 0.29 -16.67
CA VAL A 197 5.95 1.59 -15.97
C VAL A 197 6.71 2.63 -16.80
N ARG A 198 7.89 2.26 -17.30
CA ARG A 198 8.77 3.17 -18.04
C ARG A 198 8.14 3.62 -19.35
N GLU A 199 7.51 2.69 -20.06
CA GLU A 199 6.88 2.92 -21.34
C GLU A 199 5.67 3.87 -21.23
N LEU A 200 4.98 3.86 -20.09
CA LEU A 200 3.85 4.75 -19.84
C LEU A 200 4.25 6.08 -19.17
N ALA A 201 5.43 6.13 -18.53
CA ALA A 201 5.86 7.25 -17.70
C ALA A 201 6.03 8.56 -18.48
N GLU A 202 6.52 8.53 -19.71
CA GLU A 202 6.74 9.74 -20.51
C GLU A 202 5.42 10.50 -20.76
N LEU A 203 4.40 9.81 -21.29
CA LEU A 203 3.08 10.39 -21.53
C LEU A 203 2.42 10.82 -20.22
N CYS A 204 2.52 9.99 -19.18
CA CYS A 204 1.96 10.29 -17.86
C CYS A 204 2.57 11.56 -17.27
N SER A 205 3.88 11.75 -17.39
CA SER A 205 4.57 12.96 -16.95
C SER A 205 4.14 14.19 -17.75
N GLU A 206 4.06 14.10 -19.08
CA GLU A 206 3.59 15.22 -19.92
C GLU A 206 2.16 15.67 -19.53
N ARG A 207 1.30 14.70 -19.26
CA ARG A 207 -0.12 14.92 -18.90
C ARG A 207 -0.34 15.16 -17.40
N HIS A 208 0.72 15.14 -16.58
CA HIS A 208 0.65 15.27 -15.12
C HIS A 208 -0.24 14.20 -14.45
N ILE A 209 -0.29 13.01 -15.02
CA ILE A 209 -1.03 11.84 -14.53
C ILE A 209 -0.07 11.03 -13.66
N PRO A 210 -0.28 10.96 -12.33
CA PRO A 210 0.59 10.14 -11.50
C PRO A 210 0.35 8.64 -11.74
N ILE A 211 1.41 7.88 -11.51
CA ILE A 211 1.41 6.42 -11.55
C ILE A 211 1.46 5.91 -10.11
N LEU A 212 0.45 5.16 -9.70
CA LEU A 212 0.50 4.35 -8.50
C LEU A 212 0.90 2.92 -8.88
N TYR A 213 2.00 2.43 -8.32
CA TYR A 213 2.41 1.04 -8.46
C TYR A 213 2.09 0.25 -7.18
N ASP A 214 1.16 -0.68 -7.25
CA ASP A 214 0.85 -1.62 -6.16
C ASP A 214 1.81 -2.81 -6.21
N ALA A 215 2.89 -2.70 -5.44
CA ALA A 215 3.96 -3.68 -5.34
C ALA A 215 3.63 -4.84 -4.39
N ALA A 216 2.42 -4.97 -3.85
CA ALA A 216 2.15 -5.86 -2.73
C ALA A 216 2.67 -7.31 -2.88
N HIS A 217 2.57 -7.89 -4.08
CA HIS A 217 3.08 -9.25 -4.37
C HIS A 217 4.59 -9.31 -4.65
N VAL A 218 5.22 -8.22 -5.10
CA VAL A 218 6.63 -8.21 -5.55
C VAL A 218 7.53 -7.31 -4.73
N PHE A 219 7.03 -6.69 -3.66
CA PHE A 219 7.77 -5.69 -2.89
C PHE A 219 9.11 -6.21 -2.36
N GLY A 220 9.15 -7.45 -1.86
CA GLY A 220 10.41 -8.08 -1.41
C GLY A 220 11.41 -8.29 -2.55
N LEU A 221 10.92 -8.62 -3.75
CA LEU A 221 11.77 -8.80 -4.94
C LEU A 221 12.30 -7.45 -5.44
N ILE A 222 11.48 -6.40 -5.42
CA ILE A 222 11.87 -5.03 -5.80
C ILE A 222 12.98 -4.51 -4.87
N VAL A 223 12.75 -4.54 -3.55
CA VAL A 223 13.76 -4.02 -2.59
C VAL A 223 14.99 -4.91 -2.50
N GLY A 224 14.89 -6.19 -2.89
CA GLY A 224 16.02 -7.11 -3.07
C GLY A 224 16.77 -6.96 -4.40
N GLY A 225 16.32 -6.06 -5.29
CA GLY A 225 16.94 -5.84 -6.61
C GLY A 225 16.80 -7.02 -7.58
N GLN A 226 15.78 -7.87 -7.38
CA GLN A 226 15.51 -9.06 -8.21
C GLN A 226 14.30 -8.87 -9.13
N PHE A 227 13.73 -7.67 -9.19
CA PHE A 227 12.59 -7.31 -10.02
C PHE A 227 12.75 -5.88 -10.56
N GLN A 228 11.77 -5.39 -11.33
CA GLN A 228 11.78 -4.03 -11.88
C GLN A 228 11.92 -2.97 -10.77
N ASP A 229 12.41 -1.77 -11.12
CA ASP A 229 12.51 -0.65 -10.17
C ASP A 229 11.46 0.41 -10.52
N PRO A 230 10.23 0.32 -9.95
CA PRO A 230 9.13 1.19 -10.36
C PRO A 230 9.40 2.66 -10.05
N TRP A 231 10.19 2.99 -9.01
CA TRP A 231 10.51 4.38 -8.68
C TRP A 231 11.41 5.00 -9.75
N ARG A 232 12.43 4.27 -10.21
CA ARG A 232 13.33 4.73 -11.29
C ARG A 232 12.66 4.70 -12.66
N GLU A 233 11.60 3.92 -12.82
CA GLU A 233 10.82 3.82 -14.05
C GLU A 233 9.73 4.89 -14.17
N GLY A 234 9.41 5.62 -13.10
CA GLY A 234 8.48 6.77 -13.16
C GLY A 234 7.25 6.68 -12.27
N ALA A 235 7.17 5.69 -11.37
CA ALA A 235 6.08 5.60 -10.40
C ALA A 235 6.10 6.79 -9.43
N THR A 236 4.95 7.47 -9.29
CA THR A 236 4.77 8.58 -8.34
C THR A 236 4.66 8.06 -6.90
N TRP A 237 3.90 6.98 -6.71
CA TRP A 237 3.79 6.27 -5.45
C TRP A 237 3.96 4.78 -5.68
N VAL A 238 4.62 4.12 -4.74
CA VAL A 238 4.60 2.67 -4.60
C VAL A 238 3.90 2.33 -3.31
N THR A 239 2.79 1.61 -3.39
CA THR A 239 2.13 0.99 -2.23
C THR A 239 2.55 -0.47 -2.15
N ALA A 240 2.63 -1.01 -0.94
CA ALA A 240 2.93 -2.44 -0.76
C ALA A 240 2.31 -2.99 0.52
N SER A 241 2.13 -4.31 0.54
CA SER A 241 1.96 -5.08 1.78
C SER A 241 3.30 -5.63 2.24
N THR A 242 3.52 -5.69 3.55
CA THR A 242 4.81 -6.10 4.14
C THR A 242 4.87 -7.56 4.60
N HIS A 243 4.08 -8.47 4.02
CA HIS A 243 3.98 -9.88 4.50
C HIS A 243 3.95 -10.95 3.38
N LYS A 244 4.06 -10.55 2.11
CA LYS A 244 4.10 -11.47 0.96
C LYS A 244 5.55 -11.83 0.65
N THR A 245 6.05 -11.51 -0.55
CA THR A 245 7.48 -11.63 -0.87
C THR A 245 8.38 -10.86 0.10
N PHE A 246 7.89 -9.75 0.67
CA PHE A 246 8.52 -9.12 1.83
C PHE A 246 8.13 -9.86 3.12
N PRO A 247 9.06 -10.46 3.88
CA PRO A 247 8.76 -11.41 4.95
C PRO A 247 8.49 -10.75 6.32
N GLY A 248 7.75 -9.64 6.34
CA GLY A 248 7.46 -8.86 7.55
C GLY A 248 6.07 -9.11 8.15
N PRO A 249 5.63 -8.25 9.09
CA PRO A 249 4.30 -8.31 9.70
C PRO A 249 3.20 -7.89 8.72
N GLN A 250 1.95 -8.21 9.03
CA GLN A 250 0.80 -7.70 8.27
C GLN A 250 0.66 -6.18 8.46
N ARG A 251 1.21 -5.40 7.52
CA ARG A 251 1.04 -3.96 7.37
C ARG A 251 1.00 -3.56 5.90
N GLY A 252 0.89 -2.26 5.65
CA GLY A 252 1.21 -1.66 4.36
C GLY A 252 2.22 -0.52 4.51
N VAL A 253 2.79 -0.12 3.39
CA VAL A 253 3.69 1.03 3.30
C VAL A 253 3.36 1.85 2.05
N ILE A 254 3.68 3.14 2.09
CA ILE A 254 3.69 4.02 0.92
C ILE A 254 5.11 4.56 0.79
N VAL A 255 5.72 4.43 -0.38
CA VAL A 255 7.08 4.91 -0.64
C VAL A 255 7.09 5.66 -1.96
N SER A 256 7.77 6.80 -1.97
CA SER A 256 7.98 7.59 -3.18
C SER A 256 9.39 8.13 -3.23
N ASP A 257 9.86 8.39 -4.45
CA ASP A 257 11.13 9.08 -4.67
C ASP A 257 10.93 10.37 -5.46
N LEU A 258 10.20 11.30 -4.86
CA LEU A 258 9.82 12.57 -5.47
C LEU A 258 10.87 13.64 -5.19
N ASP A 259 11.16 14.47 -6.18
CA ASP A 259 11.95 15.68 -5.97
C ASP A 259 11.16 16.74 -5.21
N ALA A 260 11.81 17.87 -4.92
CA ALA A 260 11.21 18.90 -4.09
C ALA A 260 9.90 19.47 -4.67
N GLU A 261 9.73 19.50 -5.99
CA GLU A 261 8.51 20.00 -6.61
C GLU A 261 7.42 18.93 -6.59
N ALA A 262 7.74 17.73 -7.06
CA ALA A 262 6.81 16.61 -7.06
C ALA A 262 6.38 16.22 -5.64
N GLU A 263 7.26 16.32 -4.64
CA GLU A 263 6.94 16.10 -3.23
C GLU A 263 5.85 17.06 -2.76
N ARG A 264 5.99 18.37 -3.03
CA ARG A 264 4.97 19.36 -2.65
C ARG A 264 3.62 19.09 -3.30
N THR A 265 3.63 18.59 -4.53
CA THR A 265 2.42 18.33 -5.30
C THR A 265 1.70 17.05 -4.87
N TYR A 266 2.44 15.95 -4.69
CA TYR A 266 1.87 14.61 -4.57
C TYR A 266 1.92 14.04 -3.15
N TRP A 267 3.01 14.24 -2.40
CA TRP A 267 3.18 13.60 -1.09
C TRP A 267 2.12 14.01 -0.04
N PRO A 268 1.62 15.27 0.03
CA PRO A 268 0.57 15.65 0.96
C PRO A 268 -0.74 14.87 0.80
N SER A 269 -1.00 14.27 -0.37
CA SER A 269 -2.15 13.39 -0.56
C SER A 269 -1.94 12.04 0.13
N ALA A 270 -0.75 11.44 0.00
CA ALA A 270 -0.42 10.22 0.71
C ALA A 270 -0.47 10.41 2.23
N ASP A 271 0.24 11.41 2.75
CA ASP A 271 0.34 11.66 4.20
C ASP A 271 -1.04 11.91 4.85
N ARG A 272 -1.82 12.84 4.29
CA ARG A 272 -3.18 13.16 4.81
C ARG A 272 -4.17 12.03 4.58
N GLY A 273 -3.95 11.24 3.54
CA GLY A 273 -4.72 10.05 3.26
C GLY A 273 -4.53 8.96 4.31
N VAL A 274 -3.34 8.84 4.87
CA VAL A 274 -3.05 7.90 5.97
C VAL A 274 -3.65 8.43 7.28
N PHE A 275 -3.28 9.66 7.66
CA PHE A 275 -3.80 10.31 8.86
C PHE A 275 -4.13 11.79 8.56
N PRO A 276 -5.34 12.28 8.88
CA PRO A 276 -6.44 11.58 9.55
C PRO A 276 -7.40 10.85 8.58
N GLY A 277 -7.00 10.63 7.32
CA GLY A 277 -7.90 10.14 6.27
C GLY A 277 -8.44 8.72 6.48
N SER A 278 -7.56 7.72 6.49
CA SER A 278 -7.94 6.30 6.51
C SER A 278 -7.75 5.65 7.89
N SER A 279 -7.04 6.31 8.80
CA SER A 279 -6.81 5.84 10.16
C SER A 279 -6.70 7.02 11.12
N SER A 280 -7.09 6.81 12.38
CA SER A 280 -6.79 7.74 13.48
C SER A 280 -5.52 7.26 14.22
N ASN A 281 -5.59 6.10 14.87
CA ASN A 281 -4.42 5.35 15.34
C ASN A 281 -4.13 4.18 14.40
N HIS A 282 -2.85 3.82 14.27
CA HIS A 282 -2.43 2.63 13.52
C HIS A 282 -1.94 1.54 14.48
N HIS A 283 -1.75 0.33 13.95
CA HIS A 283 -1.43 -0.86 14.76
C HIS A 283 0.01 -0.81 15.30
N LEU A 284 0.27 -0.10 16.39
CA LEU A 284 1.62 0.17 16.87
C LEU A 284 2.47 -1.09 17.12
N HIS A 285 1.85 -2.18 17.58
CA HIS A 285 2.52 -3.45 17.91
C HIS A 285 3.21 -4.15 16.73
N THR A 286 2.81 -3.86 15.48
CA THR A 286 3.48 -4.44 14.31
C THR A 286 4.62 -3.57 13.76
N LEU A 287 4.83 -2.34 14.27
CA LEU A 287 5.97 -1.52 13.86
C LEU A 287 7.35 -2.08 14.25
N PRO A 288 7.58 -2.56 15.50
CA PRO A 288 8.87 -3.13 15.87
C PRO A 288 9.23 -4.34 14.99
N ALA A 289 8.23 -5.18 14.69
CA ALA A 289 8.38 -6.32 13.80
C ALA A 289 8.69 -5.90 12.35
N LEU A 290 8.12 -4.80 11.87
CA LEU A 290 8.43 -4.24 10.54
C LEU A 290 9.87 -3.73 10.51
N LEU A 291 10.30 -2.98 11.52
CA LEU A 291 11.67 -2.49 11.63
C LEU A 291 12.69 -3.64 11.59
N VAL A 292 12.42 -4.74 12.31
CA VAL A 292 13.27 -5.93 12.25
C VAL A 292 13.22 -6.61 10.89
N ALA A 293 12.07 -6.66 10.21
CA ALA A 293 11.97 -7.27 8.88
C ALA A 293 12.69 -6.46 7.77
N ILE A 294 12.86 -5.15 7.96
CA ILE A 294 13.62 -4.28 7.04
C ILE A 294 15.14 -4.52 7.17
N ARG A 295 15.60 -5.03 8.32
CA ARG A 295 17.01 -5.24 8.66
C ARG A 295 17.47 -6.67 8.42
#